data_AF-A0A382LVX4-F1
#
_entry.id   AF-A0A382LVX4-F1
#
_cell.length_a   1.000
_cell.length_b   1.000
_cell.length_c   1.000
_cell.angle_alpha   90.00
_cell.angle_beta   90.00
_cell.angle_gamma   90.00
#
_symmetry.space_group_name_H-M   'P 1'
#
loop_
_entity.id
_entity.type
_entity.pdbx_description
1 polymer ?
#
loop_
_entity_poly.entity_id
_entity_poly.type
_entity_poly.pdbx_seq_one_letter_code
_entity_poly.pdbx_strand_id
1 'polypeptide(L)'
;MYKVGVNRVQFDSDHLDDIADAITRENIRSLFTANTIKIKPIVGTSRGRAKVKKIQKKKRGVKQGSKKGRKGARVGKKEVYVTKVRSLRYRLKIAKD
;
A
#
# COMPACT_ATOMS: atom_id res chain seq x y z
N MET A 1 21.80 -5.00 -12.94
CA MET A 1 21.05 -5.96 -13.75
C MET A 1 19.58 -6.04 -13.35
N TYR A 2 19.21 -6.42 -12.12
CA TYR A 2 17.79 -6.60 -11.76
C TYR A 2 17.23 -5.74 -10.63
N LYS A 3 18.01 -4.80 -10.05
CA LYS A 3 17.55 -3.84 -9.00
C LYS A 3 16.68 -4.47 -7.90
N VAL A 4 17.03 -5.68 -7.45
CA VAL A 4 16.36 -6.43 -6.37
C VAL A 4 17.32 -6.66 -5.22
N GLY A 5 16.78 -6.78 -4.00
CA GLY A 5 17.57 -7.15 -2.82
C GLY A 5 18.01 -8.62 -2.87
N VAL A 6 19.17 -8.91 -2.27
CA VAL A 6 19.82 -10.23 -2.28
C VAL A 6 18.89 -11.34 -1.80
N ASN A 7 18.11 -11.09 -0.74
CA ASN A 7 17.18 -12.08 -0.16
C ASN A 7 16.04 -12.53 -1.09
N ARG A 8 15.80 -11.83 -2.20
CA ARG A 8 14.79 -12.22 -3.21
C ARG A 8 15.37 -13.05 -4.35
N VAL A 9 16.68 -13.17 -4.44
CA VAL A 9 17.34 -14.02 -5.43
C VAL A 9 17.35 -15.45 -4.90
N GLN A 10 16.85 -16.38 -5.70
CA GLN A 10 16.85 -17.81 -5.41
C GLN A 10 17.65 -18.53 -6.47
N PHE A 11 18.54 -19.40 -6.02
CA PHE A 11 19.29 -20.30 -6.86
C PHE A 11 18.61 -21.67 -6.90
N ASP A 12 18.68 -22.31 -8.05
CA ASP A 12 18.27 -23.70 -8.20
C ASP A 12 19.27 -24.62 -7.48
N SER A 13 18.76 -25.64 -6.78
CA SER A 13 19.61 -26.56 -6.00
C SER A 13 20.43 -27.48 -6.88
N ASP A 14 19.93 -27.75 -8.08
CA ASP A 14 20.45 -28.83 -8.94
C ASP A 14 21.56 -28.31 -9.88
N HIS A 15 21.76 -26.99 -9.93
CA HIS A 15 22.66 -26.29 -10.85
C HIS A 15 23.56 -25.29 -10.11
N LEU A 16 23.96 -25.61 -8.88
CA LEU A 16 24.81 -24.72 -8.08
C LEU A 16 26.22 -24.57 -8.66
N ASP A 17 26.75 -25.62 -9.30
CA ASP A 17 28.07 -25.61 -9.92
C ASP A 17 28.12 -24.63 -11.11
N ASP A 18 27.10 -24.67 -11.98
CA ASP A 18 26.96 -23.74 -13.12
C ASP A 18 26.87 -22.26 -12.66
N ILE A 19 26.28 -22.03 -11.48
CA ILE A 19 26.19 -20.69 -10.88
C ILE A 19 27.54 -20.26 -10.30
N ALA A 20 28.31 -21.18 -9.71
CA ALA A 20 29.61 -20.89 -9.14
C ALA A 20 30.63 -20.50 -10.22
N ASP A 21 30.54 -21.12 -11.41
CA ASP A 21 31.41 -20.83 -12.56
C ASP A 21 31.07 -19.51 -13.28
N ALA A 22 29.93 -18.89 -12.97
CA ALA A 22 29.48 -17.66 -13.61
C ALA A 22 30.22 -16.40 -13.11
N ILE A 23 31.29 -16.01 -13.80
CA ILE A 23 32.10 -14.82 -13.43
C ILE A 23 31.52 -13.51 -13.99
N THR A 24 31.05 -13.50 -15.24
CA THR A 24 30.61 -12.26 -15.91
C THR A 24 29.12 -11.99 -15.71
N ARG A 25 28.72 -10.72 -15.82
CA ARG A 25 27.30 -10.33 -15.78
C ARG A 25 26.48 -10.94 -16.92
N GLU A 26 27.12 -11.27 -18.04
CA GLU A 26 26.46 -11.92 -19.17
C GLU A 26 26.12 -13.37 -18.86
N ASN A 27 27.01 -14.12 -18.19
CA ASN A 27 26.72 -15.48 -17.71
C ASN A 27 25.49 -15.48 -16.78
N ILE A 28 25.41 -14.51 -15.86
CA ILE A 28 24.25 -14.35 -14.96
C ILE A 28 22.95 -14.07 -15.75
N ARG A 29 23.00 -13.35 -16.89
CA ARG A 29 21.81 -13.12 -17.74
C ARG A 29 21.36 -14.42 -18.39
N SER A 30 22.29 -15.22 -18.89
CA SER A 30 22.01 -16.52 -19.49
C SER A 30 21.37 -17.48 -18.48
N LEU A 31 21.92 -17.56 -17.26
CA LEU A 31 21.37 -18.38 -16.17
C LEU A 31 19.99 -17.89 -15.68
N PHE A 32 19.72 -16.58 -15.76
CA PHE A 32 18.40 -16.04 -15.48
C PHE A 32 17.38 -16.45 -16.55
N THR A 33 17.76 -16.40 -17.83
CA THR A 33 16.91 -16.87 -18.94
C THR A 33 16.67 -18.37 -18.89
N ALA A 34 17.67 -19.16 -18.46
CA ALA A 34 17.58 -20.59 -18.25
C ALA A 34 16.79 -20.98 -16.99
N ASN A 35 16.23 -20.01 -16.25
CA ASN A 35 15.50 -20.20 -14.99
C ASN A 35 16.32 -20.79 -13.83
N THR A 36 17.64 -20.89 -13.93
CA THR A 36 18.52 -21.33 -12.85
C THR A 36 18.61 -20.30 -11.72
N ILE A 37 18.50 -19.01 -12.06
CA ILE A 37 18.42 -17.90 -11.11
C ILE A 37 17.02 -17.28 -11.18
N LYS A 38 16.25 -17.37 -10.09
CA LYS A 38 14.88 -16.85 -10.01
C LYS A 38 14.78 -15.69 -9.03
N ILE A 39 13.90 -14.73 -9.33
CA ILE A 39 13.56 -13.65 -8.41
C ILE A 39 12.20 -13.94 -7.79
N LYS A 40 12.17 -14.14 -6.47
CA LYS A 40 10.93 -14.34 -5.72
C LYS A 40 10.03 -13.10 -5.85
N PRO A 41 8.71 -13.25 -6.06
CA PRO A 41 7.78 -12.13 -6.10
C PRO A 41 7.75 -11.40 -4.76
N ILE A 42 7.35 -10.12 -4.79
CA ILE A 42 7.20 -9.34 -3.55
C ILE A 42 5.99 -9.86 -2.78
N VAL A 43 6.19 -10.24 -1.53
CA VAL A 43 5.09 -10.53 -0.62
C VAL A 43 4.45 -9.20 -0.19
N GLY A 44 3.30 -8.88 -0.79
CA GLY A 44 2.51 -7.69 -0.45
C GLY A 44 1.57 -7.94 0.72
N THR A 45 1.31 -6.91 1.54
CA THR A 45 0.27 -6.99 2.58
C THR A 45 -1.12 -6.88 1.96
N SER A 46 -1.98 -7.87 2.23
CA SER A 46 -3.33 -7.89 1.66
C SER A 46 -4.22 -6.80 2.28
N ARG A 47 -4.97 -6.08 1.44
CA ARG A 47 -5.87 -5.00 1.86
C ARG A 47 -7.30 -5.44 2.14
N GLY A 48 -7.63 -6.73 1.99
CA GLY A 48 -8.99 -7.27 2.11
C GLY A 48 -9.67 -6.93 3.43
N ARG A 49 -9.03 -7.27 4.56
CA ARG A 49 -9.56 -6.97 5.91
C ARG A 49 -9.74 -5.47 6.15
N ALA A 50 -8.82 -4.65 5.65
CA ALA A 50 -8.91 -3.19 5.77
C ALA A 50 -10.09 -2.63 4.96
N LYS A 51 -10.32 -3.14 3.74
CA LYS A 51 -11.47 -2.75 2.89
C LYS A 51 -12.79 -3.12 3.57
N VAL A 52 -12.93 -4.33 4.09
CA VAL A 52 -14.12 -4.78 4.82
C VAL A 52 -14.41 -3.87 6.02
N LYS A 53 -13.40 -3.58 6.85
CA LYS A 53 -13.54 -2.65 7.98
C LYS A 53 -13.92 -1.23 7.52
N LYS A 54 -13.37 -0.74 6.40
CA LYS A 54 -13.70 0.58 5.85
C LYS A 54 -15.16 0.66 5.38
N ILE A 55 -15.63 -0.35 4.64
CA ILE A 55 -17.02 -0.44 4.18
C ILE A 55 -17.97 -0.45 5.37
N GLN A 56 -17.67 -1.27 6.37
CA GLN A 56 -18.47 -1.34 7.59
C GLN A 56 -18.51 0.01 8.33
N LYS A 57 -17.37 0.68 8.51
CA LYS A 57 -17.30 2.02 9.12
C LYS A 57 -18.08 3.06 8.32
N LYS A 58 -18.12 2.97 6.98
CA LYS A 58 -18.92 3.86 6.13
C LYS A 58 -20.41 3.62 6.32
N LYS A 59 -20.85 2.36 6.47
CA LYS A 59 -22.27 2.00 6.65
C LYS A 59 -22.81 2.36 8.04
N ARG A 60 -22.10 1.99 9.11
CA ARG A 60 -22.62 2.08 10.50
C ARG A 60 -21.87 3.07 11.41
N GLY A 61 -20.85 3.74 10.89
CA GLY A 61 -19.97 4.58 11.72
C GLY A 61 -19.12 3.79 12.71
N VAL A 62 -18.53 4.51 13.67
CA VAL A 62 -17.69 3.94 14.74
C VAL A 62 -18.49 3.95 16.05
N LYS A 63 -18.65 2.77 16.67
CA LYS A 63 -19.31 2.59 17.99
C LYS A 63 -18.58 3.36 19.09
N GLN A 64 -19.29 3.78 20.15
CA GLN A 64 -18.72 4.57 21.25
C GLN A 64 -17.48 3.92 21.88
N GLY A 65 -17.54 2.63 22.22
CA GLY A 65 -16.41 1.89 22.80
C GLY A 65 -15.21 1.71 21.86
N SER A 66 -15.34 1.98 20.57
CA SER A 66 -14.23 1.95 19.60
C SER A 66 -13.67 3.34 19.27
N LYS A 67 -14.24 4.41 19.85
CA LYS A 67 -13.72 5.76 19.67
C LYS A 67 -12.56 5.97 20.64
N LYS A 68 -11.40 6.28 20.07
CA LYS A 68 -10.23 6.73 20.81
C LYS A 68 -10.07 8.25 20.65
N GLY A 69 -9.61 8.92 21.70
CA GLY A 69 -9.40 10.37 21.74
C GLY A 69 -10.66 11.20 22.03
N ARG A 70 -10.47 12.45 22.51
CA ARG A 70 -11.55 13.42 22.76
C ARG A 70 -12.26 13.80 21.47
N LYS A 71 -13.53 14.21 21.55
CA LYS A 71 -14.34 14.66 20.38
C LYS A 71 -13.60 15.65 19.47
N GLY A 72 -12.93 16.65 20.06
CA GLY A 72 -12.16 17.66 19.32
C GLY A 72 -10.87 17.17 18.67
N ALA A 73 -10.32 16.02 19.09
CA ALA A 73 -9.15 15.41 18.47
C ALA A 73 -9.52 14.57 17.23
N ARG A 74 -10.77 14.11 17.14
CA ARG A 74 -11.28 13.33 16.02
C ARG A 74 -11.66 14.21 14.82
N VAL A 75 -12.21 15.40 15.11
CA VAL A 75 -12.50 16.47 14.15
C VAL A 75 -12.36 17.81 14.88
N GLY A 76 -11.61 18.75 14.30
CA GLY A 76 -11.36 20.05 14.93
C GLY A 76 -12.60 20.95 14.96
N LYS A 77 -12.82 21.68 16.06
CA LYS A 77 -13.97 22.60 16.18
C LYS A 77 -13.99 23.66 15.07
N LYS A 78 -12.82 24.25 14.77
CA LYS A 78 -12.66 25.27 13.71
C LYS A 78 -12.95 24.71 12.32
N GLU A 79 -12.50 23.48 12.04
CA GLU A 79 -12.75 22.80 10.76
C GLU A 79 -14.25 22.61 10.52
N VAL A 80 -14.99 22.12 11.52
CA VAL A 80 -16.45 21.97 11.44
C VAL A 80 -17.14 23.31 11.17
N TYR A 81 -16.73 24.37 11.87
CA TYR A 81 -17.27 25.72 11.66
C TYR A 81 -17.02 26.24 10.24
N VAL A 82 -15.78 26.12 9.76
CA VAL A 82 -15.40 26.59 8.42
C VAL A 82 -16.18 25.86 7.34
N THR A 83 -16.27 24.53 7.41
CA THR A 83 -17.05 23.72 6.44
C THR A 83 -18.52 24.13 6.46
N LYS A 84 -19.11 24.35 7.64
CA LYS A 84 -20.50 24.82 7.77
C LYS A 84 -20.70 26.18 7.09
N VAL A 85 -19.92 27.20 7.47
CA VAL A 85 -20.09 28.57 6.94
C VAL A 85 -19.86 28.63 5.44
N ARG A 86 -18.85 27.93 4.90
CA ARG A 86 -18.59 27.87 3.46
C ARG A 86 -19.77 27.26 2.71
N SER A 87 -20.34 26.16 3.22
CA SER A 87 -21.50 25.52 2.57
C SER A 87 -22.75 26.42 2.55
N LEU A 88 -22.97 27.19 3.62
CA LEU A 88 -24.07 28.16 3.69
C LEU A 88 -23.88 29.32 2.73
N ARG A 89 -22.69 29.93 2.70
CA ARG A 89 -22.36 31.03 1.77
C ARG A 89 -22.49 30.59 0.32
N TYR A 90 -22.06 29.38 0.00
CA TYR A 90 -22.21 28.82 -1.35
C TYR A 90 -23.68 28.68 -1.77
N ARG A 91 -24.54 28.13 -0.88
CA ARG A 91 -25.97 28.03 -1.15
C ARG A 91 -26.63 29.40 -1.34
N LEU A 92 -26.29 30.37 -0.50
CA LEU A 92 -26.81 31.74 -0.62
C LEU A 92 -26.35 32.41 -1.92
N LYS A 93 -25.13 32.12 -2.38
CA LYS A 93 -24.66 32.60 -3.68
C LYS A 93 -25.49 32.01 -4.82
N ILE A 94 -25.68 30.69 -4.85
CA ILE A 94 -26.50 30.03 -5.89
C ILE A 94 -27.95 30.52 -5.87
N ALA A 95 -28.52 30.80 -4.70
CA ALA A 95 -29.91 31.28 -4.60
C ALA A 95 -30.06 32.76 -4.99
N LYS A 96 -28.96 33.52 -4.99
CA LYS A 96 -28.91 34.93 -5.39
C LYS A 96 -28.70 35.06 -6.91
N ASP A 97 -27.84 34.20 -7.46
CA ASP A 97 -27.58 34.07 -8.90
C ASP A 97 -28.80 33.46 -9.61
#